data_AF-A0A6J3KXX4-F1
#
_entry.id   AF-A0A6J3KXX4-F1
#
_cell.length_a   1.000
_cell.length_b   1.000
_cell.length_c   1.000
_cell.angle_alpha   90.00
_cell.angle_beta   90.00
_cell.angle_gamma   90.00
#
_symmetry.space_group_name_H-M   'P 1'
#
loop_
_entity.id
_entity.type
_entity.pdbx_description
1 polymer ?
#
loop_
_entity_poly.entity_id
_entity_poly.type
_entity_poly.pdbx_seq_one_letter_code
_entity_poly.pdbx_strand_id
1 'polypeptide(L)'
;MRMRKTITGSVILEVPEDQERKKAAALAACLTRALDPNKVRVVIPFRAAEARVSMIDVSATKEEIRNTLAKESGCKPEDVRLGEIRPARNGLGSVWIRGPAGALRKLAPAGRVAIG
;
A
#
# COMPACT_ATOMS: atom_id res chain seq x y z
N MET A 1 15.60 13.70 -10.98
CA MET A 1 15.47 13.42 -9.54
C MET A 1 15.38 14.76 -8.83
N ARG A 2 14.32 15.00 -8.06
CA ARG A 2 14.13 16.26 -7.30
C ARG A 2 14.35 15.97 -5.82
N MET A 3 15.03 16.87 -5.12
CA MET A 3 15.25 16.78 -3.68
C MET A 3 14.52 17.94 -3.01
N ARG A 4 13.73 17.63 -1.98
CA ARG A 4 13.05 18.65 -1.17
C ARG A 4 13.23 18.35 0.31
N LYS A 5 13.45 19.40 1.10
CA LYS A 5 13.43 19.31 2.56
C LYS A 5 12.01 19.48 3.07
N THR A 6 11.67 18.70 4.08
CA THR A 6 10.38 18.78 4.78
C THR A 6 10.52 19.70 5.99
N ILE A 7 9.37 20.16 6.49
CA ILE A 7 9.30 21.00 7.70
C ILE A 7 9.89 20.27 8.92
N THR A 8 9.80 18.94 8.95
CA THR A 8 10.37 18.08 10.01
C THR A 8 11.87 17.81 9.85
N GLY A 9 12.55 18.51 8.93
CA GLY A 9 13.98 18.34 8.66
C GLY A 9 14.35 17.08 7.86
N SER A 10 13.37 16.24 7.51
CA SER A 10 13.57 15.05 6.67
C SER A 10 13.76 15.44 5.19
N VAL A 11 14.49 14.63 4.44
CA VAL A 11 14.71 14.83 3.00
C VAL A 11 13.82 13.88 2.21
N ILE A 12 13.07 14.41 1.24
CA ILE A 12 12.34 13.61 0.25
C ILE A 12 13.10 13.66 -1.07
N LEU A 13 13.39 12.48 -1.60
CA LEU A 13 14.00 12.27 -2.91
C LEU A 13 12.90 11.78 -3.87
N GLU A 14 12.45 12.66 -4.75
CA GLU A 14 11.43 12.37 -5.75
C GLU A 14 12.08 11.75 -6.99
N VAL A 15 11.67 10.52 -7.27
CA VAL A 15 11.98 9.80 -8.51
C VAL A 15 10.89 10.13 -9.53
N PRO A 16 11.23 10.63 -10.73
CA PRO A 16 10.24 10.97 -11.76
C PRO A 16 9.39 9.74 -12.14
N GLU A 17 8.11 9.98 -12.39
CA GLU A 17 7.04 8.97 -12.52
C GLU A 17 7.28 7.92 -13.63
N ASP A 18 8.06 8.29 -14.65
CA ASP A 18 8.44 7.41 -15.77
C ASP A 18 9.42 6.29 -15.36
N GLN A 19 9.97 6.35 -14.15
CA GLN A 19 10.91 5.38 -13.61
C GLN A 19 10.26 4.58 -12.47
N GLU A 20 9.80 3.37 -12.84
CA GLU A 20 9.12 2.37 -12.02
C GLU A 20 9.54 2.33 -10.54
N ARG A 21 8.61 1.86 -9.69
CA ARG A 21 8.80 1.49 -8.26
C ARG A 21 10.11 0.75 -7.95
N LYS A 22 10.64 0.00 -8.91
CA LYS A 22 11.94 -0.70 -8.84
C LYS A 22 13.13 0.24 -8.64
N LYS A 23 13.15 1.40 -9.31
CA LYS A 23 14.25 2.38 -9.17
C LYS A 23 14.20 3.12 -7.84
N ALA A 24 13.01 3.45 -7.35
CA ALA A 24 12.84 3.97 -5.99
C ALA A 24 13.28 2.94 -4.93
N ALA A 25 12.95 1.66 -5.13
CA ALA A 25 13.40 0.58 -4.25
C ALA A 25 14.92 0.36 -4.31
N ALA A 26 15.51 0.37 -5.51
CA ALA A 26 16.96 0.27 -5.68
C ALA A 26 17.70 1.44 -5.03
N LEU A 27 17.19 2.66 -5.20
CA LEU A 27 17.73 3.86 -4.56
C LEU A 27 17.67 3.74 -3.04
N ALA A 28 16.54 3.32 -2.49
CA ALA A 28 16.42 3.11 -1.05
C ALA A 28 17.34 2.01 -0.54
N ALA A 29 17.49 0.90 -1.27
CA ALA A 29 18.44 -0.16 -0.91
C ALA A 29 19.89 0.34 -0.92
N CYS A 30 20.28 1.16 -1.90
CA CYS A 30 21.58 1.82 -1.93
C CYS A 30 21.75 2.80 -0.75
N LEU A 31 20.75 3.61 -0.43
CA LEU A 31 20.81 4.55 0.68
C LEU A 31 20.90 3.83 2.03
N THR A 32 20.14 2.75 2.23
CA THR A 32 20.22 1.93 3.44
C THR A 32 21.58 1.23 3.57
N ARG A 33 22.26 0.91 2.46
CA ARG A 33 23.63 0.37 2.48
C ARG A 33 24.69 1.44 2.75
N ALA A 34 24.51 2.64 2.21
CA ALA A 34 25.48 3.72 2.32
C ALA A 34 25.36 4.51 3.62
N LEU A 35 24.20 4.45 4.30
CA LEU A 35 23.89 5.22 5.51
C LEU A 35 23.78 4.29 6.71
N ASP A 36 24.19 4.80 7.87
CA ASP A 36 24.08 4.07 9.12
C ASP A 36 22.59 3.92 9.52
N PRO A 37 22.07 2.69 9.65
CA PRO A 37 20.66 2.44 9.94
C PRO A 37 20.23 2.91 11.34
N ASN A 38 21.18 3.14 12.26
CA ASN A 38 20.87 3.69 13.59
C ASN A 38 20.71 5.22 13.57
N LYS A 39 21.24 5.89 12.54
CA LYS A 39 21.19 7.37 12.42
C LYS A 39 20.17 7.85 11.39
N VAL A 40 19.91 7.05 10.35
CA VAL A 40 19.04 7.46 9.24
C VAL A 40 18.03 6.38 8.92
N ARG A 41 16.74 6.74 9.01
CA ARG A 41 15.63 5.88 8.57
C ARG A 41 15.28 6.19 7.12
N VAL A 42 15.60 5.27 6.22
CA VAL A 42 15.21 5.35 4.81
C VAL A 42 13.84 4.69 4.63
N VAL A 43 12.86 5.44 4.11
CA VAL A 43 11.52 4.94 3.78
C VAL A 43 11.23 5.28 2.33
N ILE A 44 10.54 4.38 1.62
CA ILE A 44 10.06 4.62 0.26
C ILE A 44 8.59 5.05 0.36
N PRO A 45 8.28 6.35 0.49
CA PRO A 45 6.90 6.80 0.46
C PRO A 45 6.33 6.59 -0.95
N PHE A 46 5.13 6.02 -1.01
CA PHE A 46 4.34 5.95 -2.24
C PHE A 46 3.09 6.82 -2.08
N ARG A 47 2.54 7.28 -3.21
CA ARG A 47 1.23 7.95 -3.21
C ARG A 47 0.19 6.94 -2.72
N ALA A 48 -0.29 7.13 -1.50
CA ALA A 48 -1.31 6.27 -0.91
C ALA A 48 -2.70 6.73 -1.37
N ALA A 49 -3.60 5.78 -1.58
CA ALA A 49 -5.03 6.03 -1.72
C ALA A 49 -5.79 5.16 -0.71
N GLU A 50 -7.08 5.47 -0.54
CA GLU A 50 -8.00 4.71 0.30
C GLU A 50 -9.15 4.22 -0.56
N ALA A 51 -9.57 2.97 -0.34
CA ALA A 51 -10.72 2.38 -1.02
C ALA A 51 -11.56 1.56 -0.05
N ARG A 52 -12.85 1.38 -0.37
CA ARG A 52 -13.74 0.50 0.36
C ARG A 52 -13.96 -0.77 -0.43
N VAL A 53 -13.69 -1.91 0.19
CA VAL A 53 -14.02 -3.24 -0.34
C VAL A 53 -15.27 -3.73 0.36
N SER A 54 -16.24 -4.23 -0.41
CA SER A 54 -17.52 -4.76 0.08
C SER A 54 -17.71 -6.18 -0.48
N MET A 55 -18.57 -6.98 0.16
CA MET A 55 -18.80 -8.40 -0.14
C MET A 55 -17.69 -9.34 0.33
N ILE A 56 -17.22 -9.10 1.55
CA ILE A 56 -16.29 -10.00 2.24
C ILE A 56 -17.12 -11.06 2.97
N ASP A 57 -16.79 -12.34 2.82
CA ASP A 57 -17.42 -13.40 3.61
C ASP A 57 -17.09 -13.21 5.09
N VAL A 58 -18.07 -13.44 5.98
CA VAL A 58 -17.88 -13.27 7.43
C VAL A 58 -16.87 -14.25 8.02
N SER A 59 -16.56 -15.33 7.31
CA SER A 59 -15.56 -16.33 7.67
C SER A 59 -14.14 -15.92 7.27
N ALA A 60 -13.98 -14.92 6.39
CA ALA A 60 -12.69 -14.51 5.86
C ALA A 60 -11.83 -13.83 6.93
N THR A 61 -10.61 -14.34 7.13
CA THR A 61 -9.67 -13.72 8.06
C THR A 61 -9.03 -12.46 7.48
N LYS A 62 -8.55 -11.56 8.36
CA LYS A 62 -7.82 -10.34 7.94
C LYS A 62 -6.61 -10.65 7.07
N GLU A 63 -5.95 -11.79 7.29
CA GLU A 63 -4.78 -12.21 6.51
C GLU A 63 -5.17 -12.69 5.11
N GLU A 64 -6.25 -13.46 4.98
CA GLU A 64 -6.77 -13.88 3.67
C GLU A 64 -7.19 -12.68 2.83
N ILE A 65 -7.93 -11.74 3.42
CA ILE A 65 -8.33 -10.50 2.74
C ILE A 65 -7.09 -9.72 2.28
N ARG A 66 -6.05 -9.63 3.13
CA ARG A 66 -4.80 -8.94 2.79
C ARG A 66 -4.09 -9.61 1.61
N ASN A 67 -3.96 -10.94 1.65
CA ASN A 67 -3.26 -11.70 0.63
C ASN A 67 -3.98 -11.67 -0.71
N THR A 68 -5.31 -11.80 -0.71
CA THR A 68 -6.12 -11.71 -1.93
C THR A 68 -6.00 -10.32 -2.56
N LEU A 69 -6.17 -9.26 -1.77
CA LEU A 69 -6.04 -7.88 -2.27
C LEU A 69 -4.62 -7.57 -2.75
N ALA A 70 -3.60 -8.08 -2.07
CA ALA A 70 -2.19 -7.95 -2.49
C ALA A 70 -1.95 -8.64 -3.84
N LYS A 71 -2.49 -9.85 -4.02
CA LYS A 71 -2.41 -10.63 -5.26
C LYS A 71 -3.10 -9.92 -6.42
N GLU A 72 -4.34 -9.46 -6.24
CA GLU A 72 -5.09 -8.77 -7.29
C GLU A 72 -4.51 -7.39 -7.66
N SER A 73 -4.03 -6.65 -6.65
CA SER A 73 -3.44 -5.33 -6.88
C SER A 73 -1.98 -5.39 -7.37
N GLY A 74 -1.37 -6.57 -7.36
CA GLY A 74 0.05 -6.79 -7.69
C GLY A 74 0.99 -6.04 -6.75
N CYS A 75 0.60 -5.92 -5.47
CA CYS A 75 1.39 -5.27 -4.43
C CYS A 75 1.75 -6.23 -3.31
N LYS A 76 2.73 -5.86 -2.50
CA LYS A 76 3.07 -6.66 -1.34
C LYS A 76 1.98 -6.52 -0.26
N PRO A 77 1.69 -7.57 0.52
CA PRO A 77 0.73 -7.50 1.61
C PRO A 77 1.13 -6.46 2.66
N GLU A 78 2.43 -6.20 2.85
CA GLU A 78 2.96 -5.17 3.77
C GLU A 78 2.55 -3.74 3.39
N ASP A 79 2.27 -3.49 2.11
CA ASP A 79 1.85 -2.18 1.61
C ASP A 79 0.34 -1.94 1.77
N VAL A 80 -0.43 -2.99 2.08
CA VAL A 80 -1.89 -2.94 2.20
C VAL A 80 -2.28 -2.90 3.68
N ARG A 81 -2.72 -1.73 4.14
CA ARG A 81 -3.31 -1.56 5.46
C ARG A 81 -4.80 -1.80 5.40
N LEU A 82 -5.25 -2.78 6.18
CA LEU A 82 -6.67 -3.08 6.38
C LEU A 82 -7.16 -2.35 7.63
N GLY A 83 -8.29 -1.67 7.51
CA GLY A 83 -9.07 -1.20 8.63
C GLY A 83 -9.85 -2.35 9.29
N GLU A 84 -10.74 -1.98 10.19
CA GLU A 84 -11.66 -2.95 10.81
C GLU A 84 -12.69 -3.43 9.80
N ILE A 85 -12.96 -4.74 9.82
CA ILE A 85 -14.00 -5.35 9.01
C ILE A 85 -15.34 -5.01 9.68
N ARG A 86 -16.18 -4.27 8.98
CA ARG A 86 -17.52 -3.92 9.43
C ARG A 86 -18.53 -4.88 8.81
N PRO A 87 -19.18 -5.74 9.61
CA PRO A 87 -20.25 -6.59 9.11
C PRO A 87 -21.43 -5.72 8.65
N ALA A 88 -22.00 -6.04 7.50
CA ALA A 88 -23.24 -5.43 7.02
C ALA A 88 -24.43 -6.35 7.29
N ARG A 89 -25.63 -5.77 7.31
CA ARG A 89 -26.89 -6.46 7.66
C ARG A 89 -27.27 -7.60 6.69
N ASN A 90 -26.61 -7.70 5.54
CA ASN A 90 -26.83 -8.71 4.51
C ASN A 90 -25.96 -9.97 4.70
N GLY A 91 -25.27 -10.13 5.83
CA GLY A 91 -24.38 -11.27 6.07
C GLY A 91 -23.02 -11.16 5.38
N LEU A 92 -22.69 -10.01 4.77
CA LEU A 92 -21.40 -9.73 4.14
C LEU A 92 -20.68 -8.59 4.87
N GLY A 93 -19.36 -8.66 4.93
CA GLY A 93 -18.48 -7.64 5.48
C GLY A 93 -18.07 -6.56 4.47
N SER A 94 -17.64 -5.42 5.02
CA SER A 94 -16.94 -4.38 4.26
C SER A 94 -15.73 -3.87 5.05
N VAL A 95 -14.64 -3.54 4.36
CA VAL A 95 -13.40 -3.07 4.99
C VAL A 95 -12.85 -1.87 4.23
N TRP A 96 -12.30 -0.92 4.97
CA TRP A 96 -11.50 0.15 4.39
C TRP A 96 -10.07 -0.32 4.19
N ILE A 97 -9.51 -0.06 3.02
CA ILE A 97 -8.14 -0.42 2.68
C ILE A 97 -7.35 0.82 2.30
N ARG A 98 -6.10 0.88 2.75
CA ARG A 98 -5.15 1.92 2.39
C ARG A 98 -3.89 1.28 1.82
N GLY A 99 -3.42 1.78 0.69
CA GLY A 99 -2.30 1.20 -0.04
C GLY A 99 -1.86 2.06 -1.20
N PRO A 100 -0.97 1.57 -2.07
CA PRO A 100 -0.46 2.35 -3.19
C PRO A 100 -1.59 2.69 -4.19
N ALA A 101 -1.68 3.95 -4.60
CA ALA A 101 -2.77 4.43 -5.47
C ALA A 101 -2.86 3.65 -6.79
N GLY A 102 -1.71 3.32 -7.40
CA GLY A 102 -1.68 2.49 -8.62
C GLY A 102 -2.18 1.06 -8.39
N ALA A 103 -2.01 0.52 -7.18
CA ALA A 103 -2.48 -0.80 -6.78
C ALA A 103 -4.00 -0.81 -6.57
N LEU A 104 -4.48 0.14 -5.79
CA LEU A 104 -5.92 0.32 -5.49
C LEU A 104 -6.73 0.64 -6.73
N ARG A 105 -6.14 1.37 -7.68
CA ARG A 105 -6.79 1.69 -8.95
C ARG A 105 -7.02 0.45 -9.82
N LYS A 106 -6.24 -0.62 -9.65
CA LYS A 106 -6.52 -1.93 -10.27
C LYS A 106 -7.68 -2.67 -9.60
N LEU A 107 -7.96 -2.36 -8.33
CA LEU A 107 -9.11 -2.89 -7.59
C LEU A 107 -10.41 -2.13 -7.89
N ALA A 108 -10.32 -0.91 -8.44
CA ALA A 108 -11.48 -0.07 -8.78
C ALA A 108 -12.46 -0.72 -9.79
N PRO A 109 -12.03 -1.34 -10.91
CA PRO A 109 -12.95 -2.05 -11.80
C PRO A 109 -13.55 -3.30 -11.17
N ALA A 110 -12.89 -3.87 -10.13
CA ALA A 110 -13.43 -5.02 -9.43
C ALA A 110 -14.65 -4.63 -8.59
N GLY A 111 -14.63 -3.48 -7.88
CA GLY A 111 -15.78 -2.89 -7.13
C GLY A 111 -16.47 -3.78 -6.06
N ARG A 112 -16.14 -5.07 -6.08
CA ARG A 112 -16.83 -6.26 -5.60
C ARG A 112 -15.78 -7.36 -5.69
N VAL A 113 -14.86 -7.40 -4.74
CA VAL A 113 -13.97 -8.54 -4.61
C VAL A 113 -14.72 -9.55 -3.76
N ALA A 114 -15.17 -10.65 -4.37
CA ALA A 114 -15.68 -11.79 -3.62
C ALA A 114 -14.48 -12.42 -2.90
N ILE A 115 -14.41 -12.22 -1.59
CA ILE A 115 -13.37 -12.80 -0.74
C ILE A 115 -14.07 -13.79 0.18
N GLY A 116 -13.82 -15.07 -0.06
CA GLY A 116 -14.36 -16.20 0.69
C GLY A 116 -13.62 -17.47 0.34
#